data_AF-A0A7W2FV82-F1
#
_entry.id   AF-A0A7W2FV82-F1
#
_cell.length_a   1.000
_cell.length_b   1.000
_cell.length_c   1.000
_cell.angle_alpha   90.00
_cell.angle_beta   90.00
_cell.angle_gamma   90.00
#
_symmetry.space_group_name_H-M   'P 1'
#
loop_
_entity.id
_entity.type
_entity.pdbx_description
1 polymer ?
#
loop_
_entity_poly.entity_id
_entity_poly.type
_entity_poly.pdbx_seq_one_letter_code
_entity_poly.pdbx_strand_id
1 'polypeptide(L)'
;AGSVWGLAFAPQDYQQGNSSRIIYVHVPAAFLAQSIFVSMAVAGLIFMVWKIKVADMAAAMMAPLGAAMTFIALFSGAVWGVPTWGT
;
A
#
# COMPACT_ATOMS: atom_id res chain seq x y z
N ALA A 1 5.03 -14.86 4.42
CA ALA A 1 4.81 -16.08 3.62
C ALA A 1 4.14 -15.77 2.27
N GLY A 2 2.97 -15.11 2.24
CA GLY A 2 2.22 -14.86 1.00
C GLY A 2 2.99 -14.13 -0.13
N SER A 3 3.77 -13.10 0.19
CA SER A 3 4.52 -12.34 -0.82
C SER A 3 5.59 -13.17 -1.56
N VAL A 4 6.26 -14.09 -0.84
CA VAL A 4 7.26 -14.99 -1.43
C VAL A 4 6.60 -15.98 -2.38
N TRP A 5 5.45 -16.52 -1.97
CA TRP A 5 4.68 -17.45 -2.80
C TRP A 5 4.14 -16.79 -4.07
N GLY A 6 3.61 -15.56 -3.95
CA GLY A 6 3.11 -14.78 -5.08
C GLY A 6 4.21 -14.39 -6.07
N LEU A 7 5.41 -14.02 -5.60
CA LEU A 7 6.50 -13.60 -6.49
C LEU A 7 7.27 -14.77 -7.12
N ALA A 8 7.49 -15.86 -6.39
CA ALA A 8 8.33 -16.95 -6.86
C ALA A 8 7.53 -18.03 -7.62
N PHE A 9 6.33 -18.36 -7.16
CA PHE A 9 5.62 -19.57 -7.58
C PHE A 9 4.29 -19.31 -8.29
N ALA A 10 3.77 -18.08 -8.30
CA ALA A 10 2.53 -17.79 -9.01
C ALA A 10 2.69 -18.05 -10.53
N PRO A 11 1.73 -18.72 -11.18
CA PRO A 11 1.77 -18.94 -12.61
C PRO A 11 1.79 -17.60 -13.36
N GLN A 12 2.43 -17.60 -14.52
CA GLN A 12 2.50 -16.42 -15.37
C GLN A 12 1.12 -16.10 -15.93
N ASP A 13 0.80 -14.82 -16.03
CA ASP A 13 -0.44 -14.39 -16.67
C ASP A 13 -0.31 -14.50 -18.20
N TYR A 14 -1.41 -14.81 -18.88
CA TYR A 14 -1.42 -15.00 -20.34
C TYR A 14 -1.06 -13.71 -21.11
N GLN A 15 -1.44 -12.54 -20.59
CA GLN A 15 -1.20 -11.24 -21.24
C GLN A 15 0.01 -10.50 -20.66
N GLN A 16 0.21 -10.59 -19.34
CA GLN A 16 1.26 -9.84 -18.62
C GLN A 16 2.50 -10.66 -18.27
N GLY A 17 2.51 -11.96 -18.58
CA GLY A 17 3.64 -12.86 -18.31
C GLY A 17 4.03 -12.87 -16.83
N ASN A 18 5.32 -12.65 -16.54
CA ASN A 18 5.84 -12.55 -15.17
C ASN A 18 5.46 -11.26 -14.45
N SER A 19 5.05 -10.20 -15.17
CA SER A 19 4.74 -8.90 -14.55
C SER A 19 3.57 -9.01 -13.57
N SER A 20 2.59 -9.87 -13.86
CA SER A 20 1.44 -10.12 -12.98
C SER A 20 1.82 -10.53 -11.56
N ARG A 21 3.03 -11.08 -11.35
CA ARG A 21 3.50 -11.48 -10.02
C ARG A 21 3.75 -10.29 -9.09
N ILE A 22 4.06 -9.11 -9.66
CA ILE A 22 4.32 -7.88 -8.88
C ILE A 22 3.05 -7.40 -8.16
N ILE A 23 1.87 -7.69 -8.72
CA ILE A 23 0.56 -7.35 -8.13
C ILE A 23 0.38 -7.94 -6.73
N TYR A 24 0.94 -9.12 -6.44
CA TYR A 24 0.87 -9.74 -5.11
C TYR A 24 1.57 -8.94 -4.02
N VAL A 25 2.44 -7.99 -4.38
CA VAL A 25 3.03 -7.02 -3.45
C VAL A 25 2.35 -5.67 -3.59
N HIS A 26 2.15 -5.21 -4.83
CA HIS A 26 1.60 -3.88 -5.11
C HIS A 26 0.21 -3.67 -4.51
N VAL A 27 -0.74 -4.58 -4.78
CA VAL A 27 -2.14 -4.38 -4.39
C VAL A 27 -2.33 -4.36 -2.87
N PRO A 28 -1.79 -5.32 -2.10
CA PRO A 28 -1.87 -5.23 -0.64
C PRO A 28 -1.20 -3.97 -0.06
N ALA A 29 -0.05 -3.56 -0.61
CA ALA A 29 0.63 -2.34 -0.18
C ALA A 29 -0.20 -1.08 -0.47
N ALA A 30 -0.78 -0.98 -1.67
CA ALA A 30 -1.64 0.14 -2.06
C ALA A 30 -2.91 0.21 -1.18
N PHE A 31 -3.54 -0.93 -0.92
CA PHE A 31 -4.73 -1.00 -0.08
C PHE A 31 -4.42 -0.60 1.38
N LEU A 32 -3.31 -1.08 1.94
CA LEU A 32 -2.87 -0.69 3.28
C LEU A 32 -2.51 0.80 3.35
N ALA A 33 -1.80 1.34 2.35
CA ALA A 33 -1.46 2.76 2.30
C ALA A 33 -2.74 3.63 2.33
N GLN A 34 -3.71 3.34 1.47
CA GLN A 34 -4.99 4.07 1.43
C GLN A 34 -5.76 3.92 2.74
N SER A 35 -5.85 2.71 3.30
CA SER A 35 -6.56 2.45 4.55
C SER A 35 -5.93 3.25 5.70
N ILE A 36 -4.60 3.30 5.79
CA ILE A 36 -3.89 4.07 6.82
C ILE A 36 -4.17 5.56 6.68
N PHE A 37 -4.16 6.12 5.47
CA PHE A 37 -4.52 7.53 5.27
C PHE A 37 -5.96 7.84 5.67
N VAL A 38 -6.91 6.95 5.36
CA VAL A 38 -8.30 7.10 5.82
C VAL A 38 -8.38 7.03 7.34
N SER A 39 -7.69 6.08 7.98
CA SER A 39 -7.63 5.98 9.44
C SER A 39 -7.00 7.22 10.09
N MET A 40 -5.94 7.78 9.48
CA MET A 40 -5.34 9.04 9.94
C MET A 40 -6.32 10.21 9.82
N ALA A 41 -7.06 10.32 8.73
CA ALA A 41 -8.06 11.37 8.55
C ALA A 41 -9.18 11.26 9.60
N VAL A 42 -9.65 10.04 9.88
CA VAL A 42 -10.64 9.77 10.93
C VAL A 42 -10.07 10.12 12.32
N ALA A 43 -8.85 9.70 12.64
CA ALA A 43 -8.21 10.02 13.91
C ALA A 43 -8.00 11.54 14.10
N GLY A 44 -7.60 12.24 13.03
CA GLY A 44 -7.48 13.69 13.01
C GLY A 44 -8.82 14.40 13.23
N LEU A 45 -9.90 13.91 12.61
CA LEU A 45 -11.25 14.43 12.84
C LEU A 45 -11.69 14.21 14.29
N ILE A 46 -11.42 13.02 14.85
CA ILE A 46 -11.73 12.72 16.26
C ILE A 46 -10.99 13.68 17.19
N PHE A 47 -9.70 13.90 16.95
CA PHE A 47 -8.93 14.87 17.73
C PHE A 47 -9.46 16.30 17.54
N MET A 48 -9.83 16.70 16.33
CA MET A 48 -10.31 18.06 16.06
C MET A 48 -11.63 18.36 16.81
N VAL A 49 -12.57 17.42 16.82
CA VAL A 49 -13.90 17.60 17.42
C VAL A 49 -13.89 17.38 18.93
N TRP A 50 -13.32 16.26 19.40
CA TRP A 50 -13.39 15.85 20.81
C TRP A 50 -12.09 16.11 21.58
N LYS A 51 -11.02 16.58 20.93
CA LYS A 51 -9.72 16.90 21.58
C LYS A 51 -9.10 15.72 22.32
N ILE A 52 -9.38 14.49 21.87
CA ILE A 52 -8.83 13.26 22.45
C ILE A 52 -7.35 13.12 22.04
N LYS A 53 -6.43 13.36 22.97
CA LYS A 53 -4.97 13.34 22.70
C LYS A 53 -4.46 12.00 22.16
N VAL A 54 -5.10 10.89 22.54
CA VAL A 54 -4.72 9.55 22.05
C VAL A 54 -4.97 9.43 20.54
N ALA A 55 -5.98 10.13 20.00
CA ALA A 55 -6.26 10.11 18.56
C ALA A 55 -5.16 10.84 17.76
N ASP A 56 -4.62 11.93 18.28
CA ASP A 56 -3.48 12.65 17.69
C ASP A 56 -2.20 11.79 17.72
N MET A 57 -1.93 11.14 18.86
CA MET A 57 -0.79 10.21 18.98
C MET A 57 -0.92 9.01 18.02
N ALA A 58 -2.14 8.49 17.83
CA ALA A 58 -2.40 7.43 16.86
C ALA A 58 -2.14 7.89 15.42
N ALA A 59 -2.59 9.10 15.05
CA ALA A 59 -2.31 9.68 13.73
C ALA A 59 -0.81 9.87 13.48
N ALA A 60 -0.06 10.33 14.48
CA ALA A 60 1.40 10.50 14.40
C ALA A 60 2.13 9.17 14.16
N MET A 61 1.69 8.08 14.81
CA MET A 61 2.29 6.75 14.62
C MET A 61 1.87 6.08 13.30
N MET A 62 0.68 6.40 12.81
CA MET A 62 0.21 5.92 11.51
C MET A 62 0.97 6.56 10.34
N ALA A 63 1.40 7.82 10.46
CA ALA A 63 2.08 8.56 9.39
C ALA A 63 3.31 7.86 8.78
N PRO A 64 4.33 7.40 9.55
CA PRO A 64 5.49 6.72 8.98
C PRO A 64 5.13 5.37 8.33
N LEU A 65 4.16 4.64 8.91
CA LEU A 65 3.70 3.37 8.34
C LEU A 65 2.97 3.59 7.01
N GLY A 66 2.08 4.59 6.94
CA GLY A 66 1.39 4.98 5.73
C GLY A 66 2.36 5.43 4.64
N ALA A 67 3.36 6.23 4.99
CA ALA A 67 4.41 6.65 4.06
C ALA A 67 5.22 5.45 3.51
N ALA A 68 5.61 4.51 4.37
CA ALA A 68 6.34 3.31 3.95
C ALA A 68 5.51 2.43 2.98
N MET A 69 4.23 2.18 3.29
CA MET A 69 3.35 1.41 2.41
C MET A 69 3.11 2.14 1.08
N THR A 70 2.99 3.47 1.11
CA THR A 70 2.85 4.31 -0.08
C THR A 70 4.07 4.21 -0.97
N PHE A 71 5.27 4.28 -0.39
CA PHE A 71 6.52 4.12 -1.13
C PHE A 71 6.58 2.76 -1.83
N ILE A 72 6.25 1.67 -1.13
CA ILE A 72 6.21 0.32 -1.72
C ILE A 72 5.17 0.25 -2.84
N ALA A 73 3.98 0.82 -2.64
CA ALA A 73 2.93 0.84 -3.65
C ALA A 73 3.36 1.61 -4.90
N LEU A 74 3.94 2.80 -4.76
CA LEU A 74 4.41 3.61 -5.88
C LEU A 74 5.56 2.92 -6.63
N PHE A 75 6.55 2.41 -5.90
CA PHE A 75 7.70 1.74 -6.49
C PHE A 75 7.28 0.48 -7.25
N SER A 76 6.52 -0.41 -6.60
CA SER A 76 6.03 -1.64 -7.24
C SER A 76 5.07 -1.36 -8.40
N GLY A 77 4.26 -0.30 -8.31
CA GLY A 77 3.36 0.13 -9.39
C GLY A 77 4.12 0.63 -10.60
N ALA A 78 5.17 1.42 -10.40
CA ALA A 78 6.06 1.86 -11.48
C ALA A 78 6.74 0.67 -12.17
N VAL A 79 7.30 -0.27 -11.39
CA VAL A 79 7.97 -1.47 -11.93
C VAL A 79 6.98 -2.37 -12.70
N TRP A 80 5.74 -2.50 -12.24
CA TRP A 80 4.70 -3.24 -12.95
C TRP A 80 4.18 -2.51 -14.20
N GLY A 81 4.14 -1.17 -14.17
CA GLY A 81 3.64 -0.34 -15.27
C GLY A 81 4.50 -0.39 -16.53
N VAL A 82 5.84 -0.46 -16.37
CA VAL A 82 6.81 -0.49 -17.49
C VAL A 82 6.50 -1.57 -18.53
N PRO A 83 6.46 -2.87 -18.18
CA PRO A 83 6.16 -3.91 -19.17
C PRO A 83 4.68 -3.95 -19.58
N THR A 84 3.78 -3.42 -18.76
CA THR A 84 2.33 -3.57 -18.98
C THR A 84 1.78 -2.48 -19.90
N TRP A 85 2.24 -1.24 -19.75
CA TRP A 85 1.71 -0.06 -20.44
C TRP A 85 2.78 0.70 -21.26
N GLY A 86 4.04 0.28 -21.22
CA GLY A 86 5.12 0.85 -22.04
C GLY A 86 5.64 2.22 -21.57
N THR A 87 5.40 2.57 -20.31
CA THR A 87 5.93 3.78 -19.65
C THR A 87 7.21 3.49 -18.91
#